data_AF-A0A813K5N8-F1
#
_entry.id   AF-A0A813K5N8-F1
#
_cell.length_a   1.000
_cell.length_b   1.000
_cell.length_c   1.000
_cell.angle_alpha   90.00
_cell.angle_beta   90.00
_cell.angle_gamma   90.00
#
_symmetry.space_group_name_H-M   'P 1'
#
loop_
_entity.id
_entity.type
_entity.pdbx_description
1 polymer ?
#
loop_
_entity_poly.entity_id
_entity_poly.type
_entity_poly.pdbx_seq_one_letter_code
_entity_poly.pdbx_strand_id
1 'polypeptide(L)'
;MLIAETEVKEQDGHEFQSTDIRWDSKTTIRYPLLCTLAGILAGLFGVGGGIVKGPLMLEMGVSPRVAAATAATMILFTSGSACVSFQVFGLLEPTYGQPYFVLGFGCTVLGQWVVNEWMQGAKRQSPPVLSIGVVMALSTFLVLLQAAGDFESKDFAELIVPSDLCSDSA
;
A
#
# COMPACT_ATOMS: atom_id res chain seq x y z
N MET A 1 26.00 18.64 -10.12
CA MET A 1 26.04 18.83 -8.66
C MET A 1 26.17 17.49 -7.94
N LEU A 2 25.23 16.55 -8.08
CA LEU A 2 25.31 15.22 -7.43
C LEU A 2 26.54 14.38 -7.81
N ILE A 3 26.95 14.39 -9.09
CA ILE A 3 28.12 13.64 -9.57
C ILE A 3 29.42 14.22 -8.99
N ALA A 4 29.54 15.55 -8.97
CA ALA A 4 30.72 16.25 -8.43
C ALA A 4 30.88 16.04 -6.91
N GLU A 5 29.78 15.99 -6.14
CA GLU A 5 29.85 15.65 -4.72
C GLU A 5 30.22 14.19 -4.46
N THR A 6 29.85 13.28 -5.37
CA THR A 6 30.19 11.86 -5.25
C THR A 6 31.68 11.65 -5.54
N GLU A 7 32.23 12.33 -6.56
CA GLU A 7 33.66 12.32 -6.87
C GLU A 7 34.51 12.94 -5.74
N VAL A 8 34.04 14.02 -5.10
CA VAL A 8 34.72 14.64 -3.95
C VAL A 8 34.70 13.71 -2.73
N LYS A 9 33.59 13.03 -2.44
CA LYS A 9 33.49 12.05 -1.34
C LYS A 9 34.33 10.79 -1.57
N GLU A 10 34.51 10.40 -2.84
CA GLU A 10 35.37 9.28 -3.22
C GLU A 10 36.86 9.66 -3.13
N GLN A 11 37.21 10.94 -3.35
CA GLN A 11 38.57 11.47 -3.11
C GLN A 11 38.92 11.64 -1.62
N ASP A 12 37.95 11.98 -0.77
CA ASP A 12 38.15 12.13 0.68
C ASP A 12 38.19 10.79 1.45
N GLY A 13 38.09 9.65 0.75
CA GLY A 13 38.21 8.32 1.36
C GLY A 13 37.05 7.96 2.30
N HIS A 14 35.87 8.56 2.12
CA HIS A 14 34.70 8.22 2.92
C HIS A 14 34.31 6.74 2.70
N GLU A 15 34.21 5.97 3.79
CA GLU A 15 33.62 4.62 3.76
C GLU A 15 32.13 4.73 3.41
N PHE A 16 31.81 4.54 2.14
CA PHE A 16 30.44 4.37 1.70
C PHE A 16 29.86 3.12 2.37
N GLN A 17 28.86 3.28 3.22
CA GLN A 17 28.10 2.14 3.72
C GLN A 17 27.42 1.45 2.54
N SER A 18 27.25 0.12 2.61
CA SER A 18 26.68 -0.72 1.53
C SER A 18 25.25 -0.37 1.08
N THR A 19 24.66 0.67 1.69
CA THR A 19 23.31 1.19 1.49
C THR A 19 23.31 2.51 0.68
N ASP A 20 24.47 3.08 0.38
CA ASP A 20 24.60 4.37 -0.31
C ASP A 20 24.50 4.24 -1.84
N ILE A 21 23.71 5.14 -2.44
CA ILE A 21 23.46 5.18 -3.88
C ILE A 21 24.66 5.83 -4.57
N ARG A 22 25.35 5.08 -5.46
CA ARG A 22 26.44 5.64 -6.27
C ARG A 22 25.86 6.40 -7.47
N TRP A 23 26.06 7.72 -7.49
CA TRP A 23 25.51 8.61 -8.51
C TRP A 23 26.36 8.63 -9.77
N ASP A 24 26.03 7.77 -10.73
CA ASP A 24 26.59 7.82 -12.10
C ASP A 24 25.72 8.71 -13.01
N SER A 25 26.28 9.16 -14.12
CA SER A 25 25.66 10.06 -15.11
C SER A 25 24.36 9.50 -15.70
N LYS A 26 24.31 8.17 -15.92
CA LYS A 26 23.10 7.47 -16.39
C LYS A 26 22.05 7.30 -15.29
N THR A 27 22.49 7.05 -14.06
CA THR A 27 21.63 6.83 -12.89
C THR A 27 20.93 8.11 -12.47
N THR A 28 21.63 9.25 -12.53
CA THR A 28 21.12 10.59 -12.22
C THR A 28 19.93 11.01 -13.08
N ILE A 29 19.85 10.55 -14.34
CA ILE A 29 18.73 10.84 -15.25
C ILE A 29 17.62 9.78 -15.16
N ARG A 30 17.98 8.50 -15.08
CA ARG A 30 16.97 7.42 -15.02
C ARG A 30 16.16 7.45 -13.73
N TYR A 31 16.78 7.83 -12.61
CA TYR A 31 16.12 7.89 -11.31
C TYR A 31 14.94 8.86 -11.23
N PRO A 32 15.11 10.17 -11.49
CA PRO A 32 14.01 11.11 -11.43
C PRO A 32 12.92 10.78 -12.46
N LEU A 33 13.28 10.23 -13.62
CA LEU A 33 12.32 9.77 -14.62
C LEU A 33 11.45 8.62 -14.07
N LEU A 34 12.07 7.57 -13.50
CA LEU A 34 11.37 6.44 -12.89
C LEU A 34 10.54 6.88 -11.68
N CYS A 35 11.07 7.78 -10.84
CA CYS A 35 10.35 8.33 -9.69
C CYS A 35 9.12 9.14 -10.12
N THR A 36 9.24 9.91 -11.21
CA THR A 36 8.13 10.69 -11.76
C THR A 36 7.05 9.77 -12.33
N LEU A 37 7.44 8.75 -13.11
CA LEU A 37 6.50 7.77 -13.65
C LEU A 37 5.81 6.97 -12.52
N ALA A 38 6.58 6.52 -11.54
CA ALA A 38 6.07 5.85 -10.35
C ALA A 38 5.12 6.77 -9.54
N GLY A 39 5.41 8.06 -9.44
CA GLY A 39 4.54 9.05 -8.79
C GLY A 39 3.22 9.26 -9.52
N ILE A 40 3.24 9.30 -10.86
CA ILE A 40 2.02 9.39 -11.67
C ILE A 40 1.17 8.14 -11.48
N LEU A 41 1.77 6.96 -11.60
CA LEU A 41 1.07 5.69 -11.37
C LEU A 41 0.52 5.61 -9.93
N ALA A 42 1.32 5.99 -8.94
CA ALA A 42 0.89 6.04 -7.54
C ALA A 42 -0.31 6.96 -7.31
N GLY A 43 -0.35 8.12 -7.98
CA GLY A 43 -1.47 9.05 -7.95
C GLY A 43 -2.72 8.49 -8.64
N LEU A 44 -2.56 7.80 -9.78
CA LEU A 44 -3.66 7.18 -10.51
C LEU A 44 -4.31 6.03 -9.74
N PHE A 45 -3.52 5.17 -9.10
CA PHE A 45 -4.04 4.04 -8.32
C PHE A 45 -4.61 4.47 -6.96
N GLY A 46 -4.28 5.67 -6.46
CA GLY A 46 -4.74 6.16 -5.15
C GLY A 46 -4.21 5.39 -3.94
N VAL A 47 -3.32 4.40 -4.14
CA VAL A 47 -2.78 3.54 -3.07
C VAL A 47 -1.61 4.19 -2.30
N GLY A 48 -1.18 5.39 -2.70
CA GLY A 48 -0.12 6.12 -2.00
C GLY A 48 1.25 5.45 -2.15
N GLY A 49 1.68 5.14 -3.37
CA GLY A 49 3.09 4.90 -3.77
C GLY A 49 3.88 3.74 -3.13
N GLY A 50 3.42 3.15 -2.03
CA GLY A 50 4.17 2.16 -1.24
C GLY A 50 4.42 0.85 -1.97
N ILE A 51 3.45 0.41 -2.78
CA ILE A 51 3.55 -0.82 -3.60
C ILE A 51 4.68 -0.71 -4.64
N VAL A 52 4.91 0.49 -5.19
CA VAL A 52 5.94 0.72 -6.21
C VAL A 52 7.30 1.06 -5.57
N LYS A 53 7.29 1.87 -4.52
CA LYS A 53 8.52 2.36 -3.87
C LYS A 53 9.22 1.29 -3.02
N GLY A 54 8.47 0.33 -2.48
CA GLY A 54 8.99 -0.81 -1.72
C GLY A 54 10.02 -1.64 -2.49
N PRO A 55 9.64 -2.28 -3.62
CA PRO A 55 10.58 -3.05 -4.44
C PRO A 55 11.68 -2.17 -5.04
N LEU A 56 11.36 -0.95 -5.48
CA LEU A 56 12.36 -0.01 -6.01
C LEU A 56 13.47 0.28 -4.99
N MET A 57 13.12 0.55 -3.72
CA MET A 57 14.14 0.83 -2.70
C MET A 57 14.93 -0.41 -2.28
N LEU A 58 14.33 -1.59 -2.35
CA LEU A 58 15.02 -2.86 -2.10
C LEU A 58 16.01 -3.19 -3.23
N GLU A 59 15.65 -2.94 -4.50
CA GLU A 59 16.58 -3.07 -5.64
C GLU A 59 17.77 -2.11 -5.55
N MET A 60 17.57 -0.97 -4.89
CA MET A 60 18.61 0.05 -4.67
C MET A 60 19.48 -0.24 -3.44
N GLY A 61 19.26 -1.36 -2.74
CA GLY A 61 20.01 -1.73 -1.54
C GLY A 61 19.74 -0.84 -0.32
N VAL A 62 18.69 -0.01 -0.36
CA VAL A 62 18.37 0.92 0.74
C VAL A 62 17.81 0.16 1.93
N SER A 63 18.18 0.58 3.14
CA SER A 63 17.69 -0.07 4.34
C SER A 63 16.16 0.00 4.39
N PRO A 64 15.48 -1.13 4.66
CA PRO A 64 14.03 -1.21 4.67
C PRO A 64 13.39 -0.28 5.71
N ARG A 65 14.13 0.12 6.75
CA ARG A 65 13.70 1.12 7.74
C ARG A 65 13.54 2.52 7.12
N VAL A 66 14.52 2.97 6.33
CA VAL A 66 14.45 4.27 5.64
C VAL A 66 13.38 4.24 4.55
N ALA A 67 13.23 3.09 3.88
CA ALA A 67 12.19 2.89 2.89
C ALA A 67 10.78 3.02 3.48
N ALA A 68 10.52 2.35 4.61
CA ALA A 68 9.26 2.43 5.33
C ALA A 68 8.96 3.86 5.81
N ALA A 69 9.94 4.55 6.40
CA ALA A 69 9.77 5.94 6.84
C ALA A 69 9.40 6.87 5.67
N THR A 70 10.08 6.73 4.52
CA THR A 70 9.79 7.56 3.35
C THR A 70 8.40 7.26 2.77
N ALA A 71 7.99 5.99 2.74
CA ALA A 71 6.67 5.61 2.28
C ALA A 71 5.57 6.19 3.18
N ALA A 72 5.74 6.15 4.50
CA ALA A 72 4.80 6.75 5.45
C ALA A 72 4.65 8.26 5.22
N THR A 73 5.74 8.99 5.04
CA THR A 73 5.70 10.44 4.74
C THR A 73 4.95 10.73 3.44
N MET A 74 5.16 9.92 2.41
CA MET A 74 4.46 10.06 1.12
C MET A 74 2.96 9.78 1.25
N ILE A 75 2.57 8.74 2.01
CA ILE A 75 1.17 8.40 2.29
C ILE A 75 0.49 9.53 3.07
N LEU A 76 1.17 10.13 4.06
CA LEU A 76 0.62 11.28 4.79
C LEU A 76 0.36 12.48 3.86
N PHE A 77 1.29 12.80 2.97
CA PHE A 77 1.11 13.90 2.03
C PHE A 77 -0.01 13.63 1.01
N THR A 78 -0.05 12.43 0.43
CA THR A 78 -1.06 12.05 -0.56
C THR A 78 -2.46 11.95 0.04
N SER A 79 -2.59 11.37 1.24
CA SER A 79 -3.86 11.31 1.97
C SER A 79 -4.35 12.70 2.39
N GLY A 80 -3.47 13.59 2.83
CA GLY A 80 -3.81 15.00 3.09
C GLY A 80 -4.30 15.73 1.84
N SER A 81 -3.62 15.57 0.71
CA SER A 81 -4.03 16.15 -0.58
C SER A 81 -5.41 15.62 -1.04
N ALA A 82 -5.65 14.32 -0.89
CA ALA A 82 -6.95 13.71 -1.18
C ALA A 82 -8.05 14.28 -0.28
N CYS A 83 -7.80 14.39 1.03
CA CYS A 83 -8.74 14.98 1.98
C CYS A 83 -9.13 16.41 1.59
N VAL A 84 -8.14 17.26 1.28
CA VAL A 84 -8.38 18.63 0.81
C VAL A 84 -9.16 18.65 -0.50
N SER A 85 -8.82 17.76 -1.45
CA SER A 85 -9.52 17.68 -2.73
C SER A 85 -11.00 17.32 -2.53
N PHE A 86 -11.32 16.30 -1.73
CA PHE A 86 -12.71 15.92 -1.45
C PHE A 86 -13.49 17.00 -0.70
N GLN A 87 -12.83 17.79 0.16
CA GLN A 87 -13.44 18.96 0.79
C GLN A 87 -13.78 20.05 -0.23
N VAL A 88 -12.89 20.34 -1.19
CA VAL A 88 -13.11 21.36 -2.23
C VAL A 88 -14.23 20.97 -3.19
N PHE A 89 -14.36 19.69 -3.54
CA PHE A 89 -15.45 19.22 -4.40
C PHE A 89 -16.82 19.16 -3.72
N GLY A 90 -16.91 19.43 -2.40
CA GLY A 90 -18.18 19.44 -1.66
C GLY A 90 -18.90 18.08 -1.60
N LEU A 91 -18.20 17.00 -1.94
CA LEU A 91 -18.72 15.61 -1.92
C LEU A 91 -18.76 15.02 -0.50
N LEU A 92 -18.21 15.74 0.48
CA LEU A 92 -18.14 15.34 1.88
C LEU A 92 -19.21 16.09 2.67
N GLU A 93 -20.25 15.38 3.11
CA GLU A 93 -21.20 15.91 4.07
C GLU A 93 -20.49 16.05 5.45
N PRO A 94 -20.30 17.27 5.97
CA PRO A 94 -19.43 17.50 7.15
C PRO A 94 -19.87 16.73 8.39
N THR A 95 -21.18 16.48 8.50
CA THR A 95 -21.84 15.76 9.59
C THR A 95 -21.32 14.33 9.76
N TYR A 96 -21.04 13.64 8.65
CA TYR A 96 -20.54 12.26 8.67
C TYR A 96 -19.02 12.20 8.50
N GLY A 97 -18.40 13.16 7.79
CA GLY A 97 -16.96 13.15 7.53
C GLY A 97 -16.10 13.21 8.79
N GLN A 98 -16.48 14.06 9.75
CA GLN A 98 -15.72 14.26 10.99
C GLN A 98 -15.61 13.01 11.88
N PRO A 99 -16.70 12.29 12.22
CA PRO A 99 -16.60 11.10 13.06
C PRO A 99 -15.78 9.98 12.39
N TYR A 100 -15.90 9.79 11.07
CA TYR A 100 -15.09 8.79 10.36
C TYR A 100 -13.60 9.18 10.30
N PHE A 101 -13.28 10.47 10.19
CA PHE A 101 -11.91 10.94 10.25
C PHE A 101 -11.25 10.64 11.60
N VAL A 102 -11.95 10.94 12.71
CA VAL A 102 -11.44 10.66 14.07
C VAL A 102 -11.29 9.15 14.30
N LEU A 103 -12.27 8.36 13.88
CA LEU A 103 -12.21 6.90 13.99
C LEU A 103 -11.04 6.32 13.19
N GLY A 104 -10.87 6.76 11.94
CA GLY A 104 -9.79 6.30 11.06
C GLY A 104 -8.41 6.70 11.56
N PHE A 105 -8.26 7.93 12.05
CA PHE A 105 -7.02 8.40 12.66
C PHE A 105 -6.69 7.61 13.93
N GLY A 106 -7.68 7.41 14.81
CA GLY A 106 -7.52 6.61 16.02
C GLY A 106 -7.12 5.16 15.72
N CYS A 107 -7.80 4.52 14.77
CA CYS A 107 -7.48 3.15 14.34
C CYS A 107 -6.06 3.05 13.76
N THR A 108 -5.64 4.03 12.96
CA THR A 108 -4.29 4.07 12.38
C THR A 108 -3.21 4.22 13.45
N VAL A 109 -3.40 5.13 14.41
CA VAL A 109 -2.45 5.33 15.52
C VAL A 109 -2.35 4.06 16.38
N LEU A 110 -3.48 3.45 16.74
CA LEU A 110 -3.50 2.19 17.48
C LEU A 110 -2.80 1.07 16.70
N GLY A 111 -3.07 0.94 15.40
CA GLY A 111 -2.43 -0.06 14.54
C GLY A 111 -0.91 0.12 14.46
N GLN A 112 -0.44 1.35 14.26
CA GLN A 112 1.01 1.65 14.26
C GLN A 112 1.65 1.37 15.61
N TRP A 113 0.98 1.71 16.72
CA TRP A 113 1.49 1.45 18.06
C TRP A 113 1.60 -0.06 18.33
N VAL A 114 0.56 -0.84 18.04
CA VAL A 114 0.55 -2.31 18.20
C VAL A 114 1.64 -2.97 17.36
N VAL A 115 1.78 -2.58 16.09
CA VAL A 115 2.81 -3.15 15.20
C VAL A 115 4.21 -2.76 15.67
N ASN A 116 4.42 -1.53 16.13
CA ASN A 116 5.73 -1.08 16.60
C ASN A 116 6.15 -1.77 17.91
N GLU A 117 5.21 -2.01 18.82
CA GLU A 117 5.46 -2.75 20.07
C GLU A 117 5.79 -4.22 19.76
N TRP A 118 5.04 -4.83 18.85
CA TRP A 118 5.30 -6.21 18.41
C TRP A 118 6.65 -6.34 17.68
N MET A 119 7.04 -5.33 16.91
CA MET A 119 8.34 -5.28 16.24
C MET A 119 9.50 -5.24 17.24
N GLN A 120 9.36 -4.54 18.36
CA GLN A 120 10.38 -4.48 19.42
C GLN A 120 10.50 -5.80 20.17
N GLY A 121 9.38 -6.48 20.43
CA GLY A 121 9.37 -7.80 21.10
C GLY A 121 9.96 -8.93 20.24
N ALA A 122 9.79 -8.91 18.92
CA ALA A 122 10.18 -10.01 18.03
C ALA A 122 11.65 -9.99 17.57
N LYS A 123 12.41 -8.90 17.80
CA LYS A 123 13.81 -8.70 17.35
C LYS A 123 14.09 -9.00 15.86
N ARG A 124 13.03 -9.13 15.03
CA ARG A 124 13.06 -9.42 13.59
C ARG A 124 12.03 -8.55 12.86
N GLN A 125 12.33 -8.21 11.60
CA GLN A 125 11.59 -7.21 10.79
C GLN A 125 10.35 -7.75 10.06
N SER A 126 9.99 -9.02 10.19
CA SER A 126 8.87 -9.68 9.50
C SER A 126 7.43 -9.52 10.06
N PRO A 127 7.15 -8.94 11.25
CA PRO A 127 5.77 -8.88 11.79
C PRO A 127 4.71 -8.23 10.88
N PRO A 128 4.99 -7.14 10.12
CA PRO A 128 3.98 -6.52 9.26
C PRO A 128 3.54 -7.39 8.08
N VAL A 129 4.43 -8.24 7.55
CA VAL A 129 4.09 -9.16 6.45
C VAL A 129 3.17 -10.28 6.95
N LEU A 130 3.40 -10.76 8.18
CA LEU A 130 2.57 -11.80 8.78
C LEU A 130 1.16 -11.28 9.09
N SER A 131 1.01 -10.05 9.57
CA SER A 131 -0.32 -9.46 9.81
C SER A 131 -1.13 -9.34 8.51
N ILE A 132 -0.53 -8.87 7.42
CA ILE A 132 -1.19 -8.80 6.10
C ILE A 132 -1.57 -10.20 5.62
N GLY A 133 -0.65 -11.17 5.74
CA GLY A 133 -0.90 -12.56 5.33
C GLY A 133 -2.07 -13.22 6.07
N VAL A 134 -2.18 -13.00 7.39
CA VAL A 134 -3.28 -13.52 8.21
C VAL A 134 -4.61 -12.89 7.81
N VAL A 135 -4.65 -11.58 7.60
CA VAL A 135 -5.87 -10.87 7.17
C VAL A 135 -6.33 -11.38 5.79
N MET A 136 -5.39 -11.57 4.86
CA MET A 136 -5.71 -12.10 3.53
C MET A 136 -6.22 -13.54 3.60
N ALA A 137 -5.57 -14.41 4.38
CA ALA A 137 -5.99 -15.80 4.54
C ALA A 137 -7.39 -15.92 5.18
N LEU A 138 -7.66 -15.14 6.22
CA LEU A 138 -8.98 -15.09 6.86
C LEU A 138 -10.06 -14.60 5.87
N SER A 139 -9.77 -13.56 5.10
CA SER A 139 -10.68 -13.02 4.09
C SER A 139 -11.00 -14.05 3.01
N THR A 140 -9.98 -14.71 2.45
CA THR A 140 -10.16 -15.78 1.48
C THR A 140 -10.98 -16.94 2.05
N PHE A 141 -10.72 -17.32 3.31
CA PHE A 141 -11.46 -18.39 3.97
C PHE A 141 -12.93 -18.04 4.18
N LEU A 142 -13.25 -16.81 4.60
CA LEU A 142 -14.63 -16.36 4.78
C LEU A 142 -15.41 -16.30 3.46
N VAL A 143 -14.78 -15.80 2.39
CA VAL A 143 -15.39 -15.79 1.04
C VAL A 143 -15.62 -17.22 0.55
N LEU A 144 -14.70 -18.15 0.84
CA LEU A 144 -14.85 -19.56 0.49
C LEU A 144 -16.00 -20.23 1.25
N LEU A 145 -16.18 -19.90 2.53
CA LEU A 145 -17.32 -20.38 3.32
C LEU A 145 -18.66 -19.81 2.81
N GLN A 146 -18.70 -18.53 2.44
CA GLN A 146 -19.88 -17.93 1.80
C GLN A 146 -20.18 -18.60 0.46
N ALA A 147 -19.16 -18.85 -0.36
CA ALA A 147 -19.32 -19.55 -1.64
C ALA A 147 -19.82 -20.98 -1.47
N ALA A 148 -19.38 -21.70 -0.43
CA ALA A 148 -19.86 -23.05 -0.12
C ALA A 148 -21.32 -23.05 0.37
N GLY A 149 -21.72 -22.04 1.18
CA GLY A 149 -23.11 -21.88 1.61
C GLY A 149 -24.06 -21.43 0.50
N ASP A 150 -23.59 -20.57 -0.41
CA ASP A 150 -24.35 -20.13 -1.59
C ASP A 150 -24.53 -21.26 -2.62
N PHE A 151 -23.61 -22.24 -2.67
CA PHE A 151 -23.73 -23.43 -3.52
C PHE A 151 -24.93 -24.28 -3.10
N GLU A 152 -25.08 -24.54 -1.79
CA GLU A 152 -26.17 -25.37 -1.26
C GLU A 152 -27.55 -24.70 -1.42
N SER A 153 -27.61 -23.36 -1.36
CA SER A 153 -28.84 -22.57 -1.58
C SER A 153 -29.25 -22.48 -3.06
N LYS A 154 -28.29 -22.29 -3.97
CA LYS A 154 -28.56 -22.20 -5.42
C LYS A 154 -28.91 -23.56 -6.03
N ASP A 155 -28.23 -24.63 -5.63
CA ASP A 155 -28.57 -26.00 -6.05
C ASP A 155 -29.98 -26.40 -5.56
N PHE A 156 -30.38 -26.02 -4.34
CA PHE A 156 -31.73 -26.28 -3.82
C PHE A 156 -32.81 -25.41 -4.51
N ALA A 157 -32.48 -24.17 -4.87
CA ALA A 157 -33.37 -23.30 -5.63
C ALA A 157 -33.56 -23.76 -7.09
N GLU A 158 -32.52 -24.28 -7.75
CA GLU A 158 -32.64 -24.92 -9.07
C GLU A 158 -33.34 -26.29 -9.01
N LEU A 159 -33.26 -27.02 -7.89
CA LEU A 159 -34.01 -28.27 -7.69
C LEU A 159 -35.50 -28.06 -7.38
N ILE A 160 -35.90 -26.90 -6.84
CA ILE A 160 -37.30 -26.56 -6.53
C ILE A 160 -38.01 -25.84 -7.68
N VAL A 161 -37.27 -25.18 -8.58
CA VAL A 161 -37.83 -24.58 -9.80
C VAL A 161 -37.60 -25.56 -10.94
N PRO A 162 -38.51 -26.52 -11.21
CA PRO A 162 -38.43 -27.27 -12.45
C PRO A 162 -38.45 -26.23 -13.57
N SER A 163 -37.39 -26.27 -14.38
CA SER A 163 -37.29 -25.61 -15.68
C SER A 163 -38.66 -25.42 -16.30
N ASP A 164 -39.07 -24.16 -16.50
CA ASP A 164 -40.20 -23.74 -17.33
C ASP A 164 -39.99 -24.21 -18.77
N LEU A 165 -40.13 -25.52 -18.96
CA LEU A 165 -40.07 -26.27 -20.20
C LEU A 165 -41.40 -26.15 -20.98
N CYS A 166 -42.21 -25.13 -20.73
CA CYS A 166 -43.49 -24.97 -21.41
C CYS A 166 -43.95 -23.51 -21.50
N SER A 167 -43.18 -22.65 -22.17
CA SER A 167 -43.77 -21.48 -22.86
C SER A 167 -42.96 -21.09 -24.09
N ASP A 168 -42.63 -22.08 -24.91
CA ASP A 168 -42.37 -21.91 -26.34
C ASP A 168 -43.50 -22.62 -27.10
N SER A 169 -44.72 -22.07 -26.99
CA SER A 169 -45.87 -22.37 -27.85
C SER A 169 -47.08 -21.50 -27.47
N ALA A 170 -47.10 -20.24 -27.92
CA ALA A 170 -48.31 -19.48 -28.28
C ALA A 170 -47.92 -18.16 -28.96
#